data_AF-A0A3P7KRK8-F1
#
_entry.id   AF-A0A3P7KRK8-F1
#
_cell.length_a   1.000
_cell.length_b   1.000
_cell.length_c   1.000
_cell.angle_alpha   90.00
_cell.angle_beta   90.00
_cell.angle_gamma   90.00
#
_symmetry.space_group_name_H-M   'P 1'
#
loop_
_entity.id
_entity.type
_entity.pdbx_description
1 polymer ?
#
loop_
_entity_poly.entity_id
_entity_poly.type
_entity_poly.pdbx_seq_one_letter_code
_entity_poly.pdbx_strand_id
1 'polypeptide(L)'
;MHAREWVSGPDGRVYQFHVGEQSWLAAREFCLAQNSELAILRSKEQIDWLLSHYAPTYTRFRERYMQIGLLLPDGPNREWMYLDGSPYNQSVV
;
A
#
# COMPACT_ATOMS: atom_id res chain seq x y z
N MET A 1 1.09 23.46 6.05
CA MET A 1 0.93 22.31 5.15
C MET A 1 2.21 21.51 5.24
N HIS A 2 2.25 20.41 6.00
CA HIS A 2 3.45 19.60 6.09
C HIS A 2 3.65 18.87 4.77
N ALA A 3 4.79 19.10 4.10
CA ALA A 3 5.19 18.30 2.96
C ALA A 3 5.22 16.84 3.40
N ARG A 4 4.49 15.97 2.70
CA ARG A 4 4.51 14.53 2.99
C ARG A 4 5.85 14.02 2.48
N GLU A 5 6.79 13.78 3.37
CA GLU A 5 8.15 13.36 3.01
C GLU A 5 8.13 11.93 2.44
N TRP A 6 8.93 11.69 1.41
CA TRP A 6 9.19 10.36 0.87
C TRP A 6 10.24 9.67 1.74
N VAL A 7 9.94 8.45 2.20
CA VAL A 7 10.81 7.66 3.08
C VAL A 7 11.37 6.47 2.31
N SER A 8 12.68 6.24 2.40
CA SER A 8 13.32 5.08 1.78
C SER A 8 12.98 3.81 2.55
N GLY A 9 12.46 2.80 1.84
CA GLY A 9 12.16 1.48 2.38
C GLY A 9 13.32 0.48 2.20
N PRO A 10 13.20 -0.70 2.81
CA PRO A 10 14.26 -1.73 2.81
C PRO A 10 14.47 -2.40 1.44
N ASP A 11 13.51 -2.26 0.52
CA ASP A 11 13.55 -2.86 -0.82
C ASP A 11 14.12 -1.90 -1.89
N GLY A 12 14.75 -0.80 -1.46
CA GLY A 12 15.32 0.21 -2.36
C GLY A 12 14.29 1.12 -3.02
N ARG A 13 13.02 1.08 -2.59
CA ARG A 13 11.95 1.99 -3.05
C ARG A 13 11.71 3.12 -2.06
N VAL A 14 10.97 4.13 -2.51
CA VAL A 14 10.52 5.24 -1.67
C VAL A 14 9.01 5.18 -1.48
N TYR A 15 8.55 5.54 -0.28
CA TYR A 15 7.17 5.45 0.13
C TYR A 15 6.69 6.77 0.72
N GLN A 16 5.40 7.06 0.53
CA GLN A 16 4.72 8.19 1.15
C GLN A 16 3.46 7.66 1.83
N PHE A 17 3.24 8.08 3.08
CA PHE A 17 2.11 7.61 3.88
C PHE A 17 1.00 8.64 3.91
N HIS A 18 -0.23 8.17 3.66
CA HIS A 18 -1.42 9.01 3.60
C HIS A 18 -2.45 8.52 4.60
N VAL A 19 -2.82 9.39 5.54
CA VAL A 19 -3.88 9.13 6.51
C VAL A 19 -5.13 9.88 6.05
N GLY A 20 -6.26 9.17 5.99
CA GLY A 20 -7.55 9.73 5.63
C GLY A 20 -8.53 8.64 5.19
N GLU A 21 -9.82 8.93 5.28
CA GLU A 21 -10.87 8.07 4.73
C GLU A 21 -11.03 8.35 3.23
N GLN A 22 -10.81 7.34 2.41
CA GLN A 22 -10.99 7.42 0.96
C GLN A 22 -11.24 6.02 0.38
N SER A 23 -11.85 5.96 -0.81
CA SER A 23 -11.99 4.70 -1.54
C SER A 23 -10.63 4.24 -2.09
N TRP A 24 -10.51 2.94 -2.39
CA TRP A 24 -9.30 2.40 -3.00
C TRP A 24 -8.96 3.08 -4.34
N LEU A 25 -9.99 3.37 -5.14
CA LEU A 25 -9.82 4.05 -6.43
C LEU A 25 -9.28 5.48 -6.25
N ALA A 26 -9.84 6.24 -5.31
CA ALA A 26 -9.38 7.60 -5.02
C ALA A 26 -7.94 7.61 -4.49
N ALA A 27 -7.58 6.62 -3.65
CA ALA A 27 -6.21 6.46 -3.18
C ALA A 27 -5.22 6.20 -4.32
N ARG A 28 -5.62 5.35 -5.27
CA ARG A 28 -4.83 5.05 -6.45
C ARG A 28 -4.64 6.29 -7.33
N GLU A 29 -5.72 7.01 -7.64
CA GLU A 29 -5.66 8.25 -8.42
C GLU A 29 -4.75 9.29 -7.77
N PHE A 30 -4.78 9.40 -6.44
CA PHE A 30 -3.89 10.28 -5.69
C PHE A 30 -2.40 9.89 -5.84
N CYS A 31 -2.08 8.59 -5.76
CA CYS A 31 -0.73 8.11 -6.03
C CYS A 31 -0.29 8.38 -7.48
N LEU A 32 -1.16 8.10 -8.46
CA LEU A 32 -0.87 8.35 -9.87
C LEU A 32 -0.62 9.83 -10.17
N ALA A 33 -1.36 10.74 -9.53
CA ALA A 33 -1.14 12.18 -9.65
C ALA A 33 0.26 12.65 -9.17
N GLN A 34 0.96 11.81 -8.39
CA GLN A 34 2.33 12.06 -7.92
C GLN A 34 3.38 11.24 -8.68
N ASN A 35 3.03 10.67 -9.84
CA ASN A 35 3.88 9.74 -10.60
C ASN A 35 4.31 8.51 -9.77
N SER A 36 3.44 8.04 -8.87
CA SER A 36 3.65 6.84 -8.07
C SER A 36 2.48 5.86 -8.23
N GLU A 37 2.51 4.77 -7.46
CA GLU A 37 1.43 3.78 -7.42
C GLU A 37 1.20 3.34 -5.96
N LEU A 38 0.05 2.72 -5.67
CA LEU A 38 -0.18 2.11 -4.36
C LEU A 38 0.88 1.04 -4.06
N ALA A 39 1.26 0.91 -2.79
CA ALA A 39 2.33 0.02 -2.37
C ALA A 39 2.02 -1.44 -2.71
N ILE A 40 2.97 -2.11 -3.37
CA ILE A 40 2.92 -3.54 -3.68
C ILE A 40 3.69 -4.28 -2.60
N LEU A 41 3.12 -5.34 -2.03
CA LEU A 41 3.78 -6.12 -0.99
C LEU A 41 4.76 -7.11 -1.62
N ARG A 42 6.02 -7.08 -1.19
CA ARG A 42 7.11 -7.84 -1.84
C ARG A 42 7.87 -8.76 -0.92
N SER A 43 7.96 -8.42 0.36
CA SER A 43 8.64 -9.23 1.36
C SER A 43 8.09 -8.97 2.75
N LYS A 44 8.30 -9.91 3.67
CA LYS A 44 7.95 -9.75 5.08
C LYS A 44 8.65 -8.53 5.71
N GLU A 45 9.93 -8.34 5.41
CA GLU A 45 10.71 -7.19 5.89
C GLU A 45 10.10 -5.86 5.44
N GLN A 46 9.65 -5.78 4.19
CA GLN A 46 8.98 -4.60 3.66
C GLN A 46 7.62 -4.38 4.33
N ILE A 47 6.84 -5.43 4.57
CA ILE A 47 5.57 -5.33 5.31
C ILE A 47 5.81 -4.83 6.74
N ASP A 48 6.75 -5.43 7.46
CA ASP A 48 7.05 -5.04 8.85
C ASP A 48 7.51 -3.56 8.91
N TRP A 49 8.29 -3.11 7.92
CA TRP A 49 8.70 -1.71 7.78
C TRP A 49 7.52 -0.77 7.47
N LEU A 50 6.60 -1.15 6.57
CA LEU A 50 5.39 -0.37 6.28
C LEU A 50 4.53 -0.24 7.55
N LEU A 51 4.35 -1.34 8.26
CA LEU A 51 3.61 -1.37 9.52
C LEU A 51 4.30 -0.51 10.58
N SER A 52 5.63 -0.43 10.68
CA SER A 52 6.28 0.42 11.69
C SER A 52 6.11 1.92 11.43
N HIS A 53 5.97 2.33 10.16
CA HIS A 53 5.90 3.74 9.75
C HIS A 53 4.47 4.27 9.59
N TYR A 54 3.47 3.40 9.45
CA TYR A 54 2.07 3.82 9.35
C TYR A 54 1.40 3.80 10.72
N ALA A 55 1.10 4.97 11.28
CA ALA A 55 0.48 5.09 12.60
C ALA A 55 -0.86 4.33 12.71
N PRO A 56 -1.21 3.77 13.88
CA PRO A 56 -2.53 3.18 14.12
C PRO A 56 -3.65 4.19 13.84
N THR A 57 -4.74 3.73 13.23
CA THR A 57 -5.90 4.58 12.92
C THR A 57 -6.51 5.18 14.19
N TYR A 58 -6.44 4.45 15.30
CA TYR A 58 -6.85 4.90 16.63
C TYR A 58 -5.77 4.54 17.64
N THR A 59 -5.30 5.48 18.45
CA THR A 59 -4.26 5.23 19.46
C THR A 59 -4.64 4.13 20.47
N ARG A 60 -5.95 3.88 20.66
CA ARG A 60 -6.50 2.84 21.52
C ARG A 60 -6.51 1.44 20.88
N PHE A 61 -6.54 1.35 19.56
CA PHE A 61 -6.61 0.09 18.82
C PHE A 61 -5.32 -0.11 18.02
N ARG A 62 -4.67 -1.27 18.14
CA ARG A 62 -3.44 -1.55 17.36
C ARG A 62 -3.72 -1.87 15.89
N GLU A 63 -4.98 -1.84 15.48
CA GLU A 63 -5.42 -2.12 14.13
C GLU A 63 -4.97 -1.01 13.17
N ARG A 64 -4.45 -1.44 12.02
CA ARG A 64 -3.97 -0.57 10.95
C ARG A 64 -4.63 -1.05 9.67
N TYR A 65 -5.35 -0.15 9.02
CA TYR A 65 -5.90 -0.39 7.69
C TYR A 65 -5.10 0.43 6.68
N MET A 66 -4.49 -0.27 5.72
CA MET A 66 -3.73 0.34 4.63
C MET A 66 -4.27 -0.16 3.30
N GLN A 67 -4.53 0.78 2.40
CA GLN A 67 -4.84 0.47 1.02
C GLN A 67 -3.53 0.19 0.28
N ILE A 68 -3.43 -0.99 -0.34
CA ILE A 68 -2.27 -1.45 -1.08
C ILE A 68 -2.64 -1.68 -2.54
N GLY A 69 -1.63 -1.83 -3.39
CA GLY A 69 -1.77 -2.03 -4.83
C GLY A 69 -2.18 -3.45 -5.20
N LEU A 70 -3.22 -3.98 -4.58
CA LEU A 70 -3.79 -5.31 -4.82
C LEU A 70 -5.21 -5.16 -5.37
N LEU A 71 -5.52 -5.82 -6.48
CA LEU A 71 -6.82 -5.74 -7.15
C LEU A 71 -7.32 -7.13 -7.56
N LEU A 72 -8.65 -7.27 -7.59
CA LEU A 72 -9.31 -8.44 -8.14
C LEU A 72 -9.98 -8.02 -9.46
N PRO A 73 -9.48 -8.46 -10.62
CA PRO A 73 -10.03 -8.06 -11.91
C PRO A 73 -11.41 -8.68 -12.14
N ASP A 74 -12.20 -8.02 -12.98
CA ASP A 74 -13.46 -8.56 -13.46
C ASP A 74 -13.21 -9.64 -14.52
N GLY A 75 -14.03 -10.69 -14.49
CA GLY A 75 -13.95 -11.80 -15.44
C GLY A 75 -14.22 -13.18 -14.81
N PRO A 76 -14.20 -14.24 -15.63
CA PRO A 76 -14.49 -15.60 -15.18
C PRO A 76 -13.38 -16.21 -14.31
N ASN A 77 -12.12 -15.81 -14.51
CA ASN A 77 -10.97 -16.24 -13.70
C ASN A 77 -10.54 -15.08 -12.79
N ARG A 78 -11.07 -15.07 -11.57
CA ARG A 78 -10.83 -14.01 -10.58
C ARG A 78 -9.66 -14.40 -9.68
N GLU A 79 -8.47 -13.96 -10.04
CA GLU A 79 -7.27 -14.10 -9.22
C GLU A 79 -6.77 -12.73 -8.78
N TRP A 80 -6.37 -12.63 -7.51
CA TRP A 80 -5.78 -11.41 -6.99
C TRP A 80 -4.45 -11.12 -7.68
N MET A 81 -4.29 -9.90 -8.16
CA MET A 81 -3.07 -9.43 -8.82
C MET A 81 -2.63 -8.10 -8.24
N TYR A 82 -1.31 -7.89 -8.17
CA TYR A 82 -0.75 -6.59 -7.87
C TYR A 82 -0.79 -5.67 -9.09
N LEU A 83 -0.67 -4.36 -8.85
CA LEU A 83 -0.72 -3.34 -9.90
C LEU A 83 0.45 -3.38 -10.89
N ASP A 84 1.52 -4.11 -10.58
CA ASP A 84 2.62 -4.41 -11.52
C ASP A 84 2.38 -5.68 -12.36
N GLY A 85 1.21 -6.30 -12.23
CA GLY A 85 0.84 -7.54 -12.92
C GLY A 85 1.35 -8.82 -12.27
N SER A 86 2.07 -8.74 -11.16
CA SER A 86 2.50 -9.94 -10.43
C SER A 86 1.32 -10.61 -9.69
N PRO A 87 1.30 -11.95 -9.59
CA PRO A 87 0.26 -12.66 -8.87
C PRO A 87 0.37 -12.40 -7.36
N TYR A 88 -0.77 -12.43 -6.66
CA TYR A 88 -0.78 -12.34 -5.21
C TYR A 88 -0.02 -13.51 -4.58
N ASN A 89 1.02 -13.20 -3.80
CA ASN A 89 1.82 -14.21 -3.12
C ASN A 89 1.45 -14.25 -1.63
N GLN A 90 0.64 -15.24 -1.25
CA GLN A 90 0.24 -15.44 0.14
C GLN A 90 1.40 -15.74 1.08
N SER A 91 2.54 -16.27 0.58
CA SER A 91 3.70 -16.57 1.42
C SER A 91 4.47 -15.32 1.88
N VAL A 92 4.15 -14.15 1.32
CA VAL A 92 4.75 -12.86 1.70
C VAL A 92 4.04 -12.26 2.92
N VAL A 93 2.77 -12.60 3.15
CA VAL A 93 1.89 -12.02 4.18
C VAL A 93 1.80 -12.92 5.40
#